data_AF-A0A2D4K0A6-F1
#
_entry.id   AF-A0A2D4K0A6-F1
#
_cell.length_a   1.000
_cell.length_b   1.000
_cell.length_c   1.000
_cell.angle_alpha   90.00
_cell.angle_beta   90.00
_cell.angle_gamma   90.00
#
_symmetry.space_group_name_H-M   'P 1'
#
loop_
_entity.id
_entity.type
_entity.pdbx_description
1 polymer ?
#
loop_
_entity_poly.entity_id
_entity_poly.type
_entity_poly.pdbx_seq_one_letter_code
_entity_poly.pdbx_strand_id
1 'polypeptide(L)'
;ECISEGTVIKYLTDGCLLRQILADPHLTQYSVVILDEAHERSLCTDILFGLLKQLFHQEQEIQRKEPLTVVVMSATLDVEKFSAFFGHCSVVEIPGRKYLVEEIFCDALGPRDANSSAFITE
;
A
#
# COMPACT_ATOMS: atom_id res chain seq x y z
N GLU A 1 -20.05 -3.79 9.89
CA GLU A 1 -18.60 -4.09 9.97
C GLU A 1 -18.40 -5.26 10.93
N CYS A 2 -17.44 -6.15 10.65
CA CYS A 2 -17.13 -7.28 11.53
C CYS A 2 -16.16 -6.85 12.65
N ILE A 3 -16.56 -5.85 13.43
CA ILE A 3 -15.74 -5.19 14.46
C ILE A 3 -16.55 -5.18 15.76
N SER A 4 -15.87 -5.37 16.89
CA SER A 4 -16.45 -5.31 18.23
C SER A 4 -15.65 -4.37 19.13
N GLU A 5 -16.17 -4.07 20.32
CA GLU A 5 -15.44 -3.26 21.32
C GLU A 5 -14.10 -3.90 21.74
N GLY A 6 -13.98 -5.24 21.66
CA GLY A 6 -12.75 -5.96 21.94
C GLY A 6 -11.75 -6.01 20.78
N THR A 7 -12.08 -5.43 19.62
CA THR A 7 -11.22 -5.50 18.43
C THR A 7 -10.06 -4.50 18.57
N VAL A 8 -8.87 -5.04 18.85
CA VAL A 8 -7.63 -4.25 18.98
C VAL A 8 -6.98 -3.97 17.62
N ILE A 9 -7.09 -4.89 16.67
CA ILE A 9 -6.49 -4.79 15.33
C ILE A 9 -7.61 -4.84 14.29
N LYS A 10 -7.66 -3.85 13.41
CA LYS A 10 -8.63 -3.78 12.30
C LYS A 10 -7.92 -4.01 10.98
N TYR A 11 -8.36 -5.03 10.25
CA TYR A 11 -8.01 -5.21 8.84
C TYR A 11 -9.09 -4.55 8.00
N LEU A 12 -8.69 -3.56 7.21
CA LEU A 12 -9.59 -2.73 6.42
C LEU A 12 -9.08 -2.69 4.98
N THR A 13 -10.00 -2.54 4.03
CA THR A 13 -9.61 -2.09 2.69
C THR A 13 -9.19 -0.63 2.75
N ASP A 14 -8.37 -0.21 1.78
CA ASP A 14 -7.98 1.18 1.56
C ASP A 14 -9.19 2.14 1.52
N GLY A 15 -10.26 1.77 0.83
CA GLY A 15 -11.50 2.56 0.77
C GLY A 15 -12.22 2.67 2.12
N CYS A 16 -12.19 1.62 2.94
CA CYS A 16 -12.75 1.66 4.30
C CYS A 16 -11.96 2.63 5.20
N LEU A 17 -10.62 2.58 5.14
CA LEU A 17 -9.77 3.51 5.90
C LEU A 17 -9.95 4.95 5.41
N LEU A 18 -10.04 5.17 4.09
CA LEU A 18 -10.30 6.49 3.52
C LEU A 18 -11.61 7.08 4.04
N ARG A 19 -12.68 6.27 4.11
CA ARG A 19 -13.96 6.71 4.68
C ARG A 19 -13.84 7.07 6.16
N GLN A 20 -12.99 6.39 6.92
CA GLN A 20 -12.74 6.73 8.32
C GLN A 20 -11.97 8.03 8.46
N ILE A 21 -10.96 8.31 7.62
CA ILE A 21 -10.26 9.61 7.60
C ILE A 21 -11.25 10.75 7.29
N LEU A 22 -12.22 10.53 6.40
CA LEU A 22 -13.22 11.57 6.11
C LEU A 22 -14.12 11.89 7.32
N ALA A 23 -14.38 10.91 8.19
CA ALA A 23 -15.18 11.09 9.39
C ALA A 23 -14.37 11.62 10.59
N ASP A 24 -13.13 11.14 10.72
CA ASP A 24 -12.15 11.58 11.71
C ASP A 24 -10.83 11.88 10.97
N PRO A 25 -10.64 13.11 10.49
CA PRO A 25 -9.44 13.51 9.73
C PRO A 25 -8.16 13.25 10.49
N HIS A 26 -8.20 13.28 11.82
CA HIS A 26 -7.01 13.09 12.62
C HIS A 26 -6.70 11.62 12.87
N LEU A 27 -7.61 10.67 12.60
CA LEU A 27 -7.44 9.26 12.95
C LEU A 27 -7.18 9.07 14.46
N THR A 28 -7.93 9.76 15.31
CA THR A 28 -7.77 9.75 16.78
C THR A 28 -7.94 8.37 17.41
N GLN A 29 -8.62 7.46 16.72
CA GLN A 29 -8.82 6.07 17.16
C GLN A 29 -7.61 5.15 16.92
N TYR A 30 -6.59 5.63 16.20
CA TYR A 30 -5.43 4.84 15.80
C TYR A 30 -4.15 5.45 16.33
N SER A 31 -3.31 4.62 16.95
CA SER A 31 -1.91 4.96 17.24
C SER A 31 -0.98 4.52 16.11
N VAL A 32 -1.37 3.49 15.35
CA VAL A 32 -0.60 2.95 14.22
C VAL A 32 -1.51 2.67 13.04
N VAL A 33 -1.07 3.04 11.84
CA VAL A 33 -1.68 2.68 10.56
C VAL A 33 -0.66 1.97 9.71
N ILE A 34 -1.02 0.81 9.17
CA ILE A 34 -0.20 0.04 8.25
C ILE A 34 -0.90 0.04 6.89
N LEU A 35 -0.25 0.60 5.87
CA LEU A 35 -0.68 0.54 4.48
C LEU A 35 0.07 -0.60 3.80
N ASP A 36 -0.62 -1.70 3.56
CA ASP A 36 -0.08 -2.89 2.90
C ASP A 36 -0.25 -2.84 1.37
N GLU A 37 0.51 -3.67 0.67
CA GLU A 37 0.44 -3.83 -0.79
C GLU A 37 0.51 -2.52 -1.58
N ALA A 38 1.32 -1.57 -1.11
CA ALA A 38 1.46 -0.25 -1.73
C ALA A 38 1.94 -0.29 -3.20
N HIS A 39 2.44 -1.44 -3.66
CA HIS A 39 2.80 -1.66 -5.06
C HIS A 39 1.61 -1.85 -6.00
N GLU A 40 0.41 -2.18 -5.50
CA GLU A 40 -0.79 -2.25 -6.33
C GLU A 40 -1.23 -0.88 -6.86
N ARG A 41 -0.74 0.21 -6.24
CA ARG A 41 -0.97 1.60 -6.68
C ARG A 41 -2.45 1.90 -6.93
N SER A 42 -3.32 1.41 -6.05
CA SER A 42 -4.74 1.76 -6.12
C SER A 42 -4.94 3.27 -5.92
N LEU A 43 -5.99 3.82 -6.52
CA LEU A 43 -6.33 5.24 -6.36
C LEU A 43 -6.56 5.61 -4.89
N CYS A 44 -7.23 4.74 -4.13
CA CYS A 44 -7.50 4.99 -2.72
C CYS A 44 -6.21 5.03 -1.90
N THR A 45 -5.29 4.09 -2.14
CA THR A 45 -3.97 4.06 -1.48
C THR A 45 -3.13 5.29 -1.80
N ASP A 46 -3.11 5.74 -3.05
CA ASP A 46 -2.40 6.97 -3.44
C ASP A 46 -2.99 8.23 -2.77
N ILE A 47 -4.32 8.32 -2.65
CA ILE A 47 -4.99 9.40 -1.90
C ILE A 47 -4.63 9.32 -0.41
N LEU A 48 -4.62 8.12 0.17
CA LEU A 48 -4.24 7.91 1.58
C LEU A 48 -2.82 8.40 1.86
N PHE A 49 -1.85 8.15 0.98
CA PHE A 49 -0.49 8.68 1.15
C PHE A 49 -0.45 10.21 1.24
N GLY A 50 -1.22 10.90 0.37
CA GLY A 50 -1.33 12.35 0.39
C GLY A 50 -1.93 12.87 1.70
N LEU A 51 -3.04 12.26 2.15
CA LEU A 51 -3.72 12.64 3.38
C LEU A 51 -2.85 12.39 4.62
N LEU A 52 -2.20 11.23 4.71
CA LEU A 52 -1.31 10.88 5.82
C LEU A 52 -0.09 11.81 5.88
N LYS A 53 0.49 12.16 4.72
CA LYS A 53 1.56 13.16 4.65
C LYS A 53 1.10 14.53 5.16
N GLN A 54 -0.09 14.96 4.77
CA GLN A 54 -0.67 16.21 5.27
C GLN A 54 -0.85 16.16 6.79
N LEU A 55 -1.31 15.03 7.33
CA LEU A 55 -1.47 14.85 8.77
C LEU A 55 -0.14 14.98 9.52
N PHE A 56 0.94 14.39 9.02
CA PHE A 56 2.26 14.54 9.65
C PHE A 56 2.76 15.98 9.70
N HIS A 57 2.40 16.80 8.72
CA HIS A 57 2.71 18.24 8.79
C HIS A 57 1.85 18.97 9.83
N GLN A 58 0.60 18.55 10.03
CA GLN A 58 -0.35 19.16 10.97
C GLN A 58 -0.18 18.66 12.42
N GLU A 59 0.43 17.49 12.64
CA GLU A 59 0.65 16.93 13.97
C GLU A 59 1.52 17.82 14.87
N GLN A 60 2.31 18.74 14.31
CA GLN A 60 3.02 19.74 15.12
C GLN A 60 2.08 20.75 15.82
N GLU A 61 0.87 20.95 15.30
CA GLU A 61 -0.14 21.83 15.90
C GLU A 61 -1.09 21.08 16.86
N ILE A 62 -1.21 19.77 16.71
CA ILE A 62 -2.15 18.93 17.44
C ILE A 62 -1.37 18.18 18.51
N GLN A 63 -1.53 18.58 19.78
CA GLN A 63 -0.90 17.90 20.93
C GLN A 63 -1.56 16.52 21.17
N ARG A 64 -1.27 15.54 20.29
CA ARG A 64 -1.70 14.16 20.48
C ARG A 64 -0.95 13.59 21.68
N LYS A 65 -1.68 12.85 22.52
CA LYS A 65 -1.08 12.15 23.67
C LYS A 65 -0.04 11.13 23.22
N GLU A 66 -0.29 10.48 22.08
CA GLU A 66 0.61 9.54 21.41
C GLU A 66 0.69 9.92 19.93
N PRO A 67 1.90 10.03 19.35
CA PRO A 67 2.07 10.37 17.94
C PRO A 67 1.58 9.21 17.05
N LEU A 68 0.94 9.54 15.91
CA LEU A 68 0.54 8.52 14.94
C LEU A 68 1.77 7.97 14.24
N THR A 69 1.89 6.64 14.21
CA THR A 69 2.91 5.96 13.40
C THR A 69 2.28 5.41 12.13
N VAL A 70 2.88 5.69 10.97
CA VAL A 70 2.48 5.07 9.69
C VAL A 70 3.59 4.17 9.19
N VAL A 71 3.22 2.95 8.81
CA VAL A 71 4.10 1.98 8.14
C VAL A 71 3.55 1.72 6.75
N VAL A 72 4.39 1.80 5.73
CA VAL A 72 4.04 1.45 4.35
C VAL A 72 4.78 0.17 3.99
N MET A 73 4.05 -0.88 3.63
CA MET A 73 4.58 -2.19 3.23
C MET A 73 4.38 -2.39 1.74
N SER A 74 5.37 -3.01 1.09
CA SER A 74 5.34 -3.28 -0.34
C SER A 74 6.37 -4.33 -0.73
N ALA A 75 6.07 -5.10 -1.77
CA ALA A 75 6.96 -6.10 -2.34
C ALA A 75 7.92 -5.53 -3.41
N THR A 76 7.52 -4.48 -4.14
CA THR A 76 8.21 -4.03 -5.37
C THR A 76 8.33 -2.51 -5.52
N LEU A 77 8.02 -1.75 -4.46
CA LEU A 77 8.07 -0.28 -4.50
C LEU A 77 9.48 0.25 -4.79
N ASP A 78 9.54 1.37 -5.50
CA ASP A 78 10.73 2.23 -5.53
C ASP A 78 10.86 2.94 -4.16
N VAL A 79 11.68 2.33 -3.31
CA VAL A 79 11.95 2.74 -1.94
C VAL A 79 12.44 4.18 -1.86
N GLU A 80 13.31 4.61 -2.78
CA GLU A 80 13.92 5.94 -2.73
C GLU A 80 12.88 7.03 -2.97
N LYS A 81 12.01 6.84 -3.97
CA LYS A 81 10.92 7.79 -4.27
C LYS A 81 9.96 7.92 -3.10
N PHE A 82 9.62 6.81 -2.46
CA PHE A 82 8.70 6.81 -1.33
C PHE A 82 9.32 7.40 -0.07
N SER A 83 10.58 7.06 0.23
CA SER A 83 11.32 7.67 1.32
C SER A 83 11.37 9.19 1.13
N ALA A 84 11.74 9.67 -0.07
CA ALA A 84 11.74 11.09 -0.39
C ALA A 84 10.35 11.74 -0.27
N PHE A 85 9.30 11.07 -0.74
CA PHE A 85 7.92 11.57 -0.62
C PHE A 85 7.52 11.78 0.85
N PHE A 86 7.90 10.87 1.75
CA PHE A 86 7.64 10.96 3.19
C PHE A 86 8.76 11.67 3.98
N GLY A 87 9.57 12.51 3.33
CA GLY A 87 10.56 13.35 4.01
C GLY A 87 11.82 12.61 4.47
N HIS A 88 12.31 11.70 3.63
CA HIS A 88 13.46 10.82 3.90
C HIS A 88 13.23 9.90 5.10
N CYS A 89 12.06 9.26 5.16
CA CYS A 89 11.73 8.32 6.22
C CYS A 89 12.62 7.07 6.20
N SER A 90 12.72 6.40 7.36
CA SER A 90 13.51 5.18 7.52
C SER A 90 12.95 4.03 6.68
N VAL A 91 13.86 3.26 6.09
CA VAL A 91 13.57 2.11 5.24
C VAL A 91 14.07 0.85 5.93
N VAL A 92 13.24 -0.19 5.93
CA VAL A 92 13.62 -1.53 6.36
C VAL A 92 13.40 -2.49 5.20
N GLU A 93 14.45 -3.13 4.74
CA GLU A 93 14.40 -4.15 3.70
C GLU A 93 14.46 -5.54 4.35
N ILE A 94 13.49 -6.40 4.01
CA ILE A 94 13.45 -7.77 4.47
C ILE A 94 13.98 -8.68 3.36
N PRO A 95 15.08 -9.42 3.56
CA PRO A 95 15.66 -10.26 2.52
C PRO A 95 14.70 -11.39 2.16
N GLY A 96 14.23 -11.41 0.92
CA GLY A 96 13.41 -12.47 0.38
C GLY A 96 14.21 -13.76 0.16
N ARG A 97 13.54 -14.91 0.22
CA ARG A 97 14.07 -16.20 -0.23
C ARG A 97 13.24 -16.68 -1.41
N LYS A 98 13.83 -16.72 -2.60
CA LYS A 98 13.19 -17.30 -3.79
C LYS A 98 13.74 -18.72 -3.98
N TYR A 99 12.84 -19.66 -4.23
CA TYR A 99 13.21 -21.03 -4.62
C TYR A 99 13.14 -21.14 -6.14
N LEU A 100 13.90 -22.08 -6.71
CA LEU A 100 13.83 -22.35 -8.13
C LEU A 100 12.41 -22.85 -8.47
N VAL A 101 11.76 -22.19 -9.42
CA VAL A 101 10.45 -22.59 -9.95
C VAL A 101 10.66 -22.94 -11.42
N GLU A 102 10.12 -24.09 -11.84
CA GLU A 102 10.11 -24.49 -13.25
C GLU A 102 8.96 -23.75 -13.96
N GLU A 103 9.29 -22.98 -14.99
CA GLU A 103 8.32 -22.27 -15.83
C GLU A 103 8.04 -23.09 -17.08
N ILE A 104 6.80 -23.58 -17.22
CA ILE A 104 6.36 -24.32 -18.41
C ILE A 104 5.38 -23.41 -19.17
N PHE A 105 5.80 -22.96 -20.35
CA PHE A 105 4.95 -22.18 -21.26
C PHE A 105 4.21 -23.13 -22.21
N CYS A 106 2.92 -22.90 -22.44
CA CYS A 106 2.14 -23.69 -23.38
C CYS A 106 2.31 -23.16 -24.81
N ASP A 107 2.65 -24.05 -25.75
CA ASP A 107 2.67 -23.76 -27.20
C ASP A 107 1.26 -23.74 -27.81
N ALA A 108 0.28 -23.12 -27.14
CA ALA A 108 -1.09 -23.04 -27.62
C ALA A 108 -1.27 -22.00 -28.75
N LEU A 109 -0.28 -21.87 -29.64
CA LEU A 109 -0.46 -21.25 -30.94
C LEU A 109 -0.97 -22.35 -31.89
N GLY A 110 -2.28 -22.41 -32.07
CA GLY A 110 -2.84 -23.23 -33.13
C GLY A 110 -2.46 -22.65 -34.50
N PRO A 111 -2.58 -23.42 -35.59
CA PRO A 111 -2.35 -22.92 -36.96
C PRO A 111 -3.19 -21.68 -37.34
N ARG A 112 -4.25 -21.38 -36.56
CA ARG A 112 -5.12 -20.20 -36.73
C ARG A 112 -4.55 -18.93 -36.09
N ASP A 113 -3.65 -19.07 -35.12
CA ASP A 113 -3.10 -17.96 -34.35
C ASP A 113 -1.81 -17.39 -34.98
N ALA A 114 -1.20 -18.13 -35.91
CA ALA A 114 0.03 -17.74 -36.62
C ALA A 114 -0.09 -16.44 -37.44
N ASN A 115 -1.31 -16.03 -37.81
CA ASN A 115 -1.58 -14.78 -38.54
C ASN A 115 -2.27 -13.72 -37.65
N SER A 116 -2.42 -13.97 -36.35
CA SER A 116 -3.07 -13.04 -35.43
C SER A 116 -2.09 -11.93 -35.04
N SER A 117 -2.45 -10.68 -35.31
CA SER A 117 -1.68 -9.50 -34.90
C SER A 117 -1.63 -9.29 -33.37
N ALA A 118 -2.29 -10.16 -32.60
CA ALA A 118 -2.32 -10.11 -31.14
C ALA A 118 -1.00 -10.57 -30.48
N PHE A 119 -0.14 -11.27 -31.23
CA PHE A 119 1.15 -11.76 -30.76
C PHE A 119 2.28 -11.22 -31.64
N ILE A 120 2.43 -9.89 -31.66
CA ILE A 120 3.67 -9.26 -32.12
C ILE A 120 4.57 -9.15 -30.89
N THR A 121 5.58 -10.02 -30.82
CA THR A 121 6.75 -9.86 -29.96
C THR A 121 7.59 -8.68 -30.45
N GLU A 122 7.95 -7.76 -29.54
CA GLU A 122 9.15 -6.91 -29.71
C GLU A 122 10.42 -7.77 -29.68
#